data_AF-A0A960STU4-F1
#
_entry.id   AF-A0A960STU4-F1
#
_cell.length_a   1.000
_cell.length_b   1.000
_cell.length_c   1.000
_cell.angle_alpha   90.00
_cell.angle_beta   90.00
_cell.angle_gamma   90.00
#
_symmetry.space_group_name_H-M   'P 1'
#
loop_
_entity.id
_entity.type
_entity.pdbx_description
1 polymer ?
#
loop_
_entity_poly.entity_id
_entity_poly.type
_entity_poly.pdbx_seq_one_letter_code
_entity_poly.pdbx_strand_id
1 'polypeptide(L)'
;MILLAVVVVGLLGLSAISLRSASGEMAMREARSNARLALMLAIGELQVNLGPDQRVSARAATLASHPGIGGGISKDSARSWWVGVSHSDPDQSIGGAAHPVSWLVSGLDSDADPGAQLSQSLSNPVPLYGRNSVDTEVLTGGEDIEAGIVTIPGRRGRSIGGFAWIVDDNGLKAQLAAAKAQVRNDLSVPHGGGVLPGTHDLGILDSMSDLENTPWEKFGRLTSVNDLPLIGGDQGIARA
;
A
#
# COMPACT_ATOMS: atom_id res chain seq x y z
N MET A 1 -59.58 11.99 12.50
CA MET A 1 -58.82 12.40 11.29
C MET A 1 -57.35 12.67 11.59
N ILE A 2 -57.01 13.43 12.64
CA ILE A 2 -55.60 13.68 13.04
C ILE A 2 -54.79 12.41 13.34
N LEU A 3 -55.39 11.41 13.99
CA LEU A 3 -54.69 10.17 14.34
C LEU A 3 -54.23 9.38 13.10
N LEU A 4 -55.08 9.34 12.06
CA LEU A 4 -54.73 8.74 10.78
C LEU A 4 -53.57 9.49 10.10
N ALA A 5 -53.59 10.83 10.15
CA ALA A 5 -52.52 11.65 9.58
C ALA A 5 -51.17 11.41 10.27
N VAL A 6 -51.14 11.30 11.60
CA VAL A 6 -49.91 10.99 12.35
C VAL A 6 -49.36 9.62 12.00
N VAL A 7 -50.23 8.61 11.86
CA VAL A 7 -49.82 7.26 11.44
C VAL A 7 -49.24 7.26 10.03
N VAL A 8 -49.85 7.98 9.09
CA VAL A 8 -49.35 8.11 7.72
C VAL A 8 -47.98 8.77 7.69
N VAL A 9 -47.77 9.84 8.47
CA VAL A 9 -46.45 10.51 8.58
C VAL A 9 -45.41 9.58 9.20
N GLY A 10 -45.77 8.81 10.23
CA GLY A 10 -44.88 7.82 10.84
C GLY A 10 -44.46 6.72 9.85
N LEU A 11 -45.41 6.16 9.10
CA LEU A 11 -45.14 5.15 8.07
C LEU A 11 -44.30 5.70 6.91
N LEU A 12 -44.54 6.95 6.49
CA LEU A 12 -43.74 7.62 5.47
C LEU A 12 -42.30 7.83 5.96
N GLY A 13 -42.12 8.23 7.22
CA GLY A 13 -40.81 8.33 7.86
C GLY A 13 -40.06 7.01 7.87
N LEU A 14 -40.73 5.92 8.28
CA LEU A 14 -40.15 4.58 8.28
C LEU A 14 -39.78 4.11 6.87
N SER A 15 -40.65 4.34 5.89
CA SER A 15 -40.38 4.02 4.48
C SER A 15 -39.15 4.77 3.95
N ALA A 16 -39.04 6.07 4.24
CA ALA A 16 -37.88 6.87 3.82
C ALA A 16 -36.57 6.40 4.46
N ILE A 17 -36.60 5.98 5.73
CA ILE A 17 -35.43 5.41 6.42
C ILE A 17 -35.06 4.06 5.82
N SER A 18 -36.05 3.18 5.60
CA SER A 18 -35.84 1.87 4.97
C SER A 18 -35.23 2.01 3.58
N LEU A 19 -35.68 2.99 2.78
CA LEU A 19 -35.15 3.21 1.44
C LEU A 19 -33.70 3.70 1.47
N ARG A 20 -33.34 4.61 2.40
CA ARG A 20 -31.95 5.05 2.60
C ARG A 20 -31.04 3.91 3.05
N SER A 21 -31.52 3.06 3.96
CA SER A 21 -30.79 1.86 4.39
C SER A 21 -30.53 0.92 3.22
N ALA A 22 -31.57 0.63 2.44
CA ALA A 22 -31.46 -0.24 1.27
C ALA A 22 -30.50 0.31 0.22
N SER A 23 -30.52 1.62 -0.06
CA SER A 23 -29.58 2.24 -0.99
C SER A 23 -28.12 2.16 -0.49
N GLY A 24 -27.90 2.33 0.81
CA GLY A 24 -26.57 2.18 1.42
C GLY A 24 -26.05 0.75 1.31
N GLU A 25 -26.90 -0.25 1.58
CA GLU A 25 -26.53 -1.65 1.40
C GLU A 25 -26.20 -2.00 -0.06
N MET A 26 -26.96 -1.47 -1.02
CA MET A 26 -26.68 -1.69 -2.44
C MET A 26 -25.30 -1.13 -2.83
N ALA A 27 -25.00 0.12 -2.43
CA ALA A 27 -23.69 0.74 -2.68
C ALA A 27 -22.54 -0.05 -2.02
N MET A 28 -22.73 -0.55 -0.80
CA MET A 28 -21.73 -1.40 -0.12
C MET A 28 -21.52 -2.74 -0.82
N ARG A 29 -22.58 -3.38 -1.34
CA ARG A 29 -22.46 -4.63 -2.10
C ARG A 29 -21.71 -4.40 -3.41
N GLU A 30 -21.99 -3.30 -4.10
CA GLU A 30 -21.29 -2.90 -5.32
C GLU A 30 -19.81 -2.61 -5.06
N ALA A 31 -19.49 -1.82 -4.03
CA ALA A 31 -18.11 -1.54 -3.62
C ALA A 31 -17.34 -2.83 -3.29
N ARG A 32 -17.95 -3.78 -2.58
CA ARG A 32 -17.35 -5.10 -2.31
C ARG A 32 -17.14 -5.94 -3.57
N SER A 33 -18.07 -5.87 -4.52
CA SER A 33 -17.92 -6.54 -5.82
C SER A 33 -16.74 -5.96 -6.61
N ASN A 34 -16.62 -4.63 -6.64
CA ASN A 34 -15.51 -3.94 -7.30
C ASN A 34 -14.17 -4.26 -6.61
N ALA A 35 -14.13 -4.30 -5.27
CA ALA A 35 -12.95 -4.70 -4.51
C ALA A 35 -12.53 -6.15 -4.79
N ARG A 36 -13.50 -7.07 -4.91
CA ARG A 36 -13.21 -8.47 -5.28
C ARG A 36 -12.65 -8.58 -6.70
N LEU A 37 -13.18 -7.80 -7.64
CA LEU A 37 -12.62 -7.70 -8.99
C LEU A 37 -11.19 -7.15 -8.95
N ALA A 38 -10.95 -6.08 -8.19
CA ALA A 38 -9.61 -5.51 -7.97
C ALA A 38 -8.63 -6.58 -7.47
N LEU A 39 -9.03 -7.37 -6.48
CA LEU A 39 -8.21 -8.44 -5.92
C LEU A 39 -7.89 -9.52 -6.95
N MET A 40 -8.88 -9.96 -7.75
CA MET A 40 -8.65 -10.95 -8.80
C MET A 40 -7.67 -10.44 -9.86
N LEU A 41 -7.78 -9.16 -10.24
CA LEU A 41 -6.86 -8.53 -11.18
C LEU A 41 -5.45 -8.37 -10.60
N ALA A 42 -5.34 -7.90 -9.36
CA ALA A 42 -4.06 -7.77 -8.67
C ALA A 42 -3.32 -9.13 -8.56
N ILE A 43 -4.05 -10.22 -8.28
CA ILE A 43 -3.48 -11.57 -8.28
C ILE A 43 -3.04 -11.97 -9.69
N GLY A 44 -3.83 -11.66 -10.72
CA GLY A 44 -3.46 -11.92 -12.12
C GLY A 44 -2.18 -11.20 -12.52
N GLU A 45 -2.09 -9.90 -12.24
CA GLU A 45 -0.90 -9.08 -12.48
C GLU A 45 0.31 -9.60 -11.71
N LEU A 46 0.12 -10.01 -10.44
CA LEU A 46 1.17 -10.63 -9.66
C LEU A 46 1.67 -11.92 -10.30
N GLN A 47 0.77 -12.79 -10.76
CA GLN A 47 1.14 -14.07 -11.40
C GLN A 47 1.81 -13.88 -12.76
N VAL A 48 1.39 -12.89 -13.55
CA VAL A 48 2.03 -12.56 -14.83
C VAL A 48 3.46 -12.08 -14.60
N ASN A 49 3.66 -11.21 -13.60
CA ASN A 49 4.95 -10.56 -13.37
C ASN A 49 5.92 -11.39 -12.53
N LEU A 50 5.45 -12.14 -11.52
CA LEU A 50 6.28 -12.98 -10.62
C LEU A 50 6.17 -14.49 -10.92
N GLY A 51 5.43 -14.90 -11.94
CA GLY A 51 5.32 -16.31 -12.32
C GLY A 51 6.63 -16.93 -12.82
N PRO A 52 7.39 -16.26 -13.70
CA PRO A 52 8.70 -16.74 -14.13
C PRO A 52 9.74 -16.71 -13.00
N ASP A 53 10.61 -17.71 -12.94
CA ASP A 53 11.63 -17.92 -11.88
C ASP A 53 12.76 -16.86 -11.87
N GLN A 54 12.79 -15.95 -12.85
CA GLN A 54 13.83 -14.92 -12.99
C GLN A 54 13.28 -13.53 -12.67
N ARG A 55 12.52 -13.42 -11.58
CA ARG A 55 11.81 -12.21 -11.18
C ARG A 55 12.09 -11.87 -9.73
N VAL A 56 12.31 -10.59 -9.47
CA VAL A 56 12.58 -10.04 -8.13
C VAL A 56 11.63 -8.89 -7.87
N SER A 57 10.98 -8.91 -6.70
CA SER A 57 10.20 -7.79 -6.19
C SER A 57 11.07 -6.87 -5.33
N ALA A 58 10.88 -5.57 -5.44
CA ALA A 58 11.53 -4.58 -4.58
C ALA A 58 10.68 -3.31 -4.48
N ARG A 59 10.93 -2.48 -3.44
CA ARG A 59 10.30 -1.17 -3.31
C ARG A 59 10.73 -0.24 -4.45
N ALA A 60 9.86 0.69 -4.82
CA ALA A 60 10.15 1.77 -5.73
C ALA A 60 11.31 2.64 -5.25
N ALA A 61 11.44 2.88 -3.94
CA ALA A 61 12.60 3.56 -3.37
C ALA A 61 13.95 2.94 -3.79
N THR A 62 14.02 1.60 -3.74
CA THR A 62 15.24 0.85 -4.09
C THR A 62 15.42 0.77 -5.60
N LEU A 63 14.36 0.42 -6.33
CA LEU A 63 14.42 0.23 -7.78
C LEU A 63 14.70 1.54 -8.52
N ALA A 64 14.03 2.63 -8.17
CA ALA A 64 14.17 3.93 -8.83
C ALA A 64 15.54 4.59 -8.62
N SER A 65 16.32 4.11 -7.64
CA SER A 65 17.72 4.52 -7.46
C SER A 65 18.63 3.97 -8.55
N HIS A 66 18.18 2.94 -9.29
CA HIS A 66 18.96 2.36 -10.39
C HIS A 66 18.92 3.28 -11.63
N PRO A 67 20.08 3.61 -12.24
CA PRO A 67 20.14 4.51 -13.40
C PRO A 67 19.28 4.10 -14.59
N GLY A 68 19.03 2.79 -14.76
CA GLY A 68 18.26 2.24 -15.88
C GLY A 68 16.74 2.44 -15.81
N ILE A 69 16.17 2.77 -14.64
CA ILE A 69 14.72 3.03 -14.50
C ILE A 69 14.39 4.49 -14.84
N GLY A 70 15.27 5.42 -14.45
CA GLY A 70 15.00 6.85 -14.50
C GLY A 70 13.91 7.28 -13.50
N GLY A 71 13.76 8.59 -13.27
CA GLY A 71 12.65 9.10 -12.46
C GLY A 71 12.82 9.04 -10.94
N GLY A 72 14.07 9.06 -10.45
CA GLY A 72 14.43 8.99 -9.03
C GLY A 72 13.41 9.63 -8.08
N ILE A 73 13.02 8.85 -7.08
CA ILE A 73 11.96 9.19 -6.13
C ILE A 73 12.54 9.50 -4.76
N SER A 74 11.98 10.49 -4.05
CA SER A 74 12.32 10.70 -2.65
C SER A 74 11.92 9.48 -1.82
N LYS A 75 12.78 9.06 -0.89
CA LYS A 75 12.47 7.99 0.08
C LYS A 75 11.21 8.31 0.90
N ASP A 76 10.98 9.58 1.16
CA ASP A 76 9.86 10.08 1.97
C ASP A 76 8.61 10.37 1.11
N SER A 77 8.50 9.88 -0.13
CA SER A 77 7.26 10.01 -0.91
C SER A 77 6.38 8.78 -0.76
N ALA A 78 5.05 8.93 -0.79
CA ALA A 78 4.13 7.81 -0.77
C ALA A 78 4.36 6.79 -1.89
N ARG A 79 4.81 7.23 -3.07
CA ARG A 79 5.08 6.33 -4.19
C ARG A 79 6.35 5.50 -4.00
N SER A 80 7.24 5.86 -3.07
CA SER A 80 8.46 5.10 -2.75
C SER A 80 8.13 3.70 -2.19
N TRP A 81 6.91 3.59 -1.64
CA TRP A 81 6.34 2.39 -1.06
C TRP A 81 5.71 1.43 -2.08
N TRP A 82 5.55 1.83 -3.34
CA TRP A 82 5.05 0.91 -4.36
C TRP A 82 6.02 -0.26 -4.56
N VAL A 83 5.48 -1.44 -4.88
CA VAL A 83 6.28 -2.62 -5.20
C VAL A 83 6.42 -2.72 -6.71
N GLY A 84 7.66 -2.82 -7.17
CA GLY A 84 7.99 -3.11 -8.56
C GLY A 84 8.54 -4.52 -8.71
N VAL A 85 8.36 -5.09 -9.90
CA VAL A 85 8.96 -6.36 -10.30
C VAL A 85 9.96 -6.09 -11.40
N SER A 86 11.18 -6.60 -11.24
CA SER A 86 12.23 -6.55 -12.25
C SER A 86 12.70 -7.96 -12.63
N HIS A 87 13.35 -8.06 -13.79
CA HIS A 87 14.07 -9.26 -14.17
C HIS A 87 15.34 -9.41 -13.32
N SER A 88 15.75 -10.64 -13.03
CA SER A 88 16.97 -10.96 -12.28
C SER A 88 18.14 -11.39 -13.18
N ASP A 89 18.12 -11.02 -14.46
CA ASP A 89 19.17 -11.43 -15.40
C ASP A 89 20.42 -10.58 -15.12
N PRO A 90 21.58 -11.20 -14.77
CA PRO A 90 22.80 -10.48 -14.47
C PRO A 90 23.40 -9.75 -15.69
N ASP A 91 23.07 -10.18 -16.91
CA ASP A 91 23.66 -9.66 -18.14
C ASP A 91 22.86 -8.49 -18.75
N GLN A 92 21.72 -8.13 -18.15
CA GLN A 92 20.80 -7.11 -18.65
C GLN A 92 20.62 -5.97 -17.66
N SER A 93 20.49 -4.74 -18.17
CA SER A 93 20.15 -3.58 -17.35
C SER A 93 18.68 -3.63 -16.92
N ILE A 94 18.41 -3.35 -15.65
CA ILE A 94 17.06 -3.20 -15.11
C ILE A 94 16.35 -2.05 -15.82
N GLY A 95 15.10 -2.25 -16.24
CA GLY A 95 14.27 -1.21 -16.86
C GLY A 95 14.48 -1.04 -18.37
N GLY A 96 15.31 -1.87 -19.02
CA GLY A 96 15.44 -1.87 -20.47
C GLY A 96 14.17 -2.31 -21.19
N ALA A 97 14.02 -1.94 -22.47
CA ALA A 97 12.83 -2.25 -23.28
C ALA A 97 12.51 -3.76 -23.39
N ALA A 98 13.52 -4.63 -23.26
CA ALA A 98 13.32 -6.09 -23.26
C ALA A 98 12.81 -6.62 -21.90
N HIS A 99 13.11 -5.91 -20.81
CA HIS A 99 12.85 -6.31 -19.42
C HIS A 99 12.42 -5.10 -18.57
N PRO A 100 11.23 -4.53 -18.85
CA PRO A 100 10.75 -3.36 -18.12
C PRO A 100 10.47 -3.73 -16.66
N VAL A 101 10.56 -2.73 -15.79
CA VAL A 101 10.07 -2.84 -14.42
C VAL A 101 8.56 -2.62 -14.42
N SER A 102 7.83 -3.51 -13.79
CA SER A 102 6.37 -3.41 -13.68
C SER A 102 5.98 -3.05 -12.25
N TRP A 103 5.38 -1.88 -12.07
CA TRP A 103 4.83 -1.47 -10.78
C TRP A 103 3.49 -2.16 -10.53
N LEU A 104 3.35 -2.80 -9.38
CA LEU A 104 2.15 -3.53 -8.99
C LEU A 104 1.14 -2.59 -8.30
N VAL A 105 0.69 -1.58 -9.04
CA VAL A 105 -0.31 -0.59 -8.61
C VAL A 105 -1.25 -0.25 -9.77
N SER A 106 -2.52 -0.01 -9.47
CA SER A 106 -3.51 0.32 -10.49
C SER A 106 -3.45 1.79 -10.95
N GLY A 107 -3.91 2.03 -12.18
CA GLY A 107 -4.11 3.38 -12.71
C GLY A 107 -2.86 4.05 -13.28
N LEU A 108 -1.80 3.28 -13.55
CA LEU A 108 -0.65 3.70 -14.33
C LEU A 108 -0.90 3.55 -15.82
N ASP A 109 -0.19 4.35 -16.62
CA ASP A 109 -0.15 4.19 -18.07
C ASP A 109 0.83 3.07 -18.44
N SER A 110 0.33 1.95 -18.96
CA SER A 110 1.13 0.77 -19.29
C SER A 110 2.17 1.02 -20.39
N ASP A 111 1.98 2.06 -21.20
CA ASP A 111 2.86 2.40 -22.31
C ASP A 111 3.98 3.37 -21.89
N ALA A 112 3.89 3.95 -20.70
CA ALA A 112 4.90 4.85 -20.16
C ALA A 112 6.11 4.10 -19.58
N ASP A 113 7.29 4.68 -19.71
CA ASP A 113 8.50 4.13 -19.11
C ASP A 113 8.36 4.02 -17.57
N PRO A 114 8.96 3.01 -16.92
CA PRO A 114 8.79 2.78 -15.49
C PRO A 114 9.17 3.98 -14.61
N GLY A 115 10.19 4.75 -15.00
CA GLY A 115 10.55 6.00 -14.32
C GLY A 115 9.53 7.11 -14.49
N ALA A 116 8.91 7.23 -15.66
CA ALA A 116 7.86 8.21 -15.92
C ALA A 116 6.59 7.89 -15.11
N GLN A 117 6.24 6.61 -14.98
CA GLN A 117 5.13 6.12 -14.17
C GLN A 117 5.23 6.55 -12.68
N LEU A 118 6.43 6.63 -12.12
CA LEU A 118 6.65 7.10 -10.74
C LEU A 118 6.31 8.59 -10.55
N SER A 119 6.37 9.38 -11.61
CA SER A 119 6.01 10.81 -11.60
C SER A 119 4.62 11.07 -12.16
N GLN A 120 3.92 10.03 -12.63
CA GLN A 120 2.62 10.15 -13.28
C GLN A 120 1.55 10.65 -12.30
N SER A 121 0.74 11.60 -12.75
CA SER A 121 -0.47 12.02 -12.05
C SER A 121 -1.55 10.93 -12.18
N LEU A 122 -1.99 10.39 -11.05
CA LEU A 122 -3.05 9.40 -11.00
C LEU A 122 -4.42 10.05 -11.26
N SER A 123 -5.27 9.39 -12.04
CA SER A 123 -6.64 9.84 -12.27
C SER A 123 -7.54 9.39 -11.11
N ASN A 124 -8.11 10.36 -10.40
CA ASN A 124 -9.01 10.15 -9.25
C ASN A 124 -8.47 9.10 -8.26
N PRO A 125 -7.32 9.35 -7.62
CA PRO A 125 -6.68 8.37 -6.75
C PRO A 125 -7.52 8.05 -5.51
N VAL A 126 -7.35 6.83 -4.99
CA VAL A 126 -7.95 6.40 -3.71
C VAL A 126 -6.83 6.09 -2.72
N PRO A 127 -6.87 6.66 -1.50
CA PRO A 127 -5.93 6.31 -0.44
C PRO A 127 -6.21 4.88 0.03
N LEU A 128 -5.20 4.01 -0.10
CA LEU A 128 -5.25 2.63 0.39
C LEU A 128 -4.62 2.52 1.77
N TYR A 129 -3.55 3.28 2.01
CA TYR A 129 -2.98 3.49 3.33
C TYR A 129 -2.87 4.99 3.55
N GLY A 130 -3.50 5.50 4.61
CA GLY A 130 -3.39 6.92 4.95
C GLY A 130 -3.08 7.13 6.41
N ARG A 131 -3.28 8.36 6.88
CA ARG A 131 -3.00 8.81 8.27
C ARG A 131 -3.54 7.92 9.41
N ASN A 132 -4.57 7.12 9.16
CA ASN A 132 -5.19 6.23 10.15
C ASN A 132 -4.61 4.81 10.12
N SER A 133 -3.75 4.51 9.14
CA SER A 133 -3.12 3.21 8.93
C SER A 133 -1.63 3.24 9.25
N VAL A 134 -0.93 4.31 8.86
CA VAL A 134 0.51 4.51 9.07
C VAL A 134 0.79 5.97 9.43
N ASP A 135 1.92 6.22 10.08
CA ASP A 135 2.41 7.59 10.35
C ASP A 135 2.93 8.21 9.04
N THR A 136 2.03 8.84 8.29
CA THR A 136 2.35 9.42 6.99
C THR A 136 3.29 10.62 7.09
N GLU A 137 3.26 11.38 8.20
CA GLU A 137 4.16 12.53 8.39
C GLU A 137 5.63 12.09 8.43
N VAL A 138 5.90 10.96 9.07
CA VAL A 138 7.26 10.40 9.17
C VAL A 138 7.65 9.59 7.94
N LEU A 139 6.73 8.81 7.37
CA LEU A 139 7.06 7.77 6.38
C LEU A 139 6.92 8.20 4.92
N THR A 140 6.05 9.18 4.66
CA THR A 140 5.64 9.58 3.31
C THR A 140 5.54 11.11 3.18
N GLY A 141 6.13 11.87 4.10
CA GLY A 141 6.12 13.33 4.06
C GLY A 141 4.72 13.95 4.19
N GLY A 142 3.77 13.18 4.73
CA GLY A 142 2.36 13.54 4.86
C GLY A 142 1.47 13.06 3.71
N GLU A 143 2.01 12.38 2.70
CA GLU A 143 1.24 11.84 1.57
C GLU A 143 0.59 10.50 1.91
N ASP A 144 -0.68 10.30 1.52
CA ASP A 144 -1.29 8.96 1.62
C ASP A 144 -0.76 8.06 0.50
N ILE A 145 -0.62 6.75 0.78
CA ILE A 145 -0.29 5.75 -0.25
C ILE A 145 -1.54 5.46 -1.05
N GLU A 146 -1.53 5.94 -2.28
CA GLU A 146 -2.66 5.93 -3.19
C GLU A 146 -2.45 5.00 -4.38
N ALA A 147 -3.57 4.59 -4.98
CA ALA A 147 -3.62 3.93 -6.28
C ALA A 147 -4.67 4.61 -7.17
N GLY A 148 -4.43 4.63 -8.48
CA GLY A 148 -5.36 5.25 -9.43
C GLY A 148 -6.59 4.37 -9.66
N ILE A 149 -7.77 4.98 -9.75
CA ILE A 149 -9.00 4.25 -10.05
C ILE A 149 -9.02 3.83 -11.51
N VAL A 150 -9.18 2.53 -11.73
CA VAL A 150 -9.53 1.96 -13.03
C VAL A 150 -11.04 1.88 -13.12
N THR A 151 -11.61 2.59 -14.10
CA THR A 151 -13.06 2.61 -14.32
C THR A 151 -13.53 1.35 -15.05
N ILE A 152 -14.64 0.78 -14.59
CA ILE A 152 -15.29 -0.36 -15.24
C ILE A 152 -16.24 0.20 -16.32
N PRO A 153 -15.98 -0.05 -17.61
CA PRO A 153 -16.83 0.43 -18.67
C PRO A 153 -18.16 -0.34 -18.67
N GLY A 154 -19.25 0.41 -18.75
CA GLY A 154 -20.59 -0.13 -18.93
C GLY A 154 -21.11 -0.04 -20.34
N ARG A 155 -22.37 -0.46 -20.49
CA ARG A 155 -23.09 -0.28 -21.76
C ARG A 155 -23.19 1.20 -22.11
N ARG A 156 -22.94 1.53 -23.39
CA ARG A 156 -23.03 2.89 -23.95
C ARG A 156 -22.07 3.91 -23.31
N GLY A 157 -20.89 3.48 -22.84
CA GLY A 157 -19.85 4.39 -22.37
C GLY A 157 -20.10 5.04 -21.00
N ARG A 158 -21.11 4.59 -20.25
CA ARG A 158 -21.26 4.96 -18.83
C ARG A 158 -20.34 4.10 -17.97
N SER A 159 -19.61 4.71 -17.04
CA SER A 159 -18.92 3.96 -15.98
C SER A 159 -19.95 3.37 -15.02
N ILE A 160 -19.85 2.06 -14.76
CA ILE A 160 -20.71 1.36 -13.78
C ILE A 160 -20.03 1.36 -12.39
N GLY A 161 -18.72 1.54 -12.35
CA GLY A 161 -17.98 1.61 -11.11
C GLY A 161 -16.49 1.78 -11.37
N GLY A 162 -15.71 1.68 -10.32
CA GLY A 162 -14.26 1.71 -10.39
C GLY A 162 -13.65 0.89 -9.27
N PHE A 163 -12.41 0.50 -9.47
CA PHE A 163 -11.62 -0.20 -8.47
C PHE A 163 -10.19 0.34 -8.49
N ALA A 164 -9.50 0.19 -7.36
CA ALA A 164 -8.08 0.46 -7.24
C ALA A 164 -7.43 -0.66 -6.43
N TRP A 165 -6.18 -0.96 -6.71
CA TRP A 165 -5.43 -1.99 -6.00
C TRP A 165 -3.94 -1.64 -5.95
N ILE A 166 -3.27 -2.16 -4.93
CA ILE A 166 -1.83 -2.17 -4.77
C ILE A 166 -1.43 -3.55 -4.27
N VAL A 167 -0.31 -4.06 -4.75
CA VAL A 167 0.32 -5.25 -4.17
C VAL A 167 1.49 -4.80 -3.32
N ASP A 168 1.60 -5.43 -2.16
CA ASP A 168 2.65 -5.17 -1.20
C ASP A 168 3.36 -6.48 -0.85
N ASP A 169 4.65 -6.38 -0.54
CA ASP A 169 5.52 -7.51 -0.29
C ASP A 169 5.79 -7.66 1.21
N ASN A 170 5.42 -8.81 1.78
CA ASN A 170 5.67 -9.12 3.18
C ASN A 170 7.14 -9.45 3.45
N GLY A 171 7.93 -9.85 2.44
CA GLY A 171 9.38 -10.03 2.58
C GLY A 171 10.12 -8.71 2.85
N LEU A 172 9.50 -7.58 2.48
CA LEU A 172 9.98 -6.23 2.80
C LEU A 172 9.48 -5.77 4.17
N LYS A 173 8.86 -6.67 4.96
CA LYS A 173 8.32 -6.39 6.28
C LYS A 173 9.11 -7.04 7.41
N ALA A 174 9.67 -6.23 8.31
CA ALA A 174 10.12 -6.61 9.63
C ALA A 174 8.92 -6.96 10.53
N GLN A 175 8.90 -8.18 11.04
CA GLN A 175 7.93 -8.61 12.03
C GLN A 175 8.34 -8.14 13.42
N LEU A 176 7.64 -7.14 13.96
CA LEU A 176 7.77 -6.69 15.35
C LEU A 176 6.99 -7.61 16.29
N ALA A 177 7.34 -8.89 16.30
CA ALA A 177 6.86 -9.87 17.27
C ALA A 177 8.03 -10.74 17.73
N ALA A 178 9.05 -10.10 18.27
CA ALA A 178 10.16 -10.80 18.90
C ALA A 178 9.72 -11.30 20.29
N ALA A 179 9.70 -12.62 20.46
CA ALA A 179 9.85 -13.35 21.73
C ALA A 179 8.64 -13.64 22.66
N LYS A 180 7.39 -13.22 22.38
CA LYS A 180 6.23 -13.70 23.18
C LYS A 180 5.00 -14.05 22.34
N ALA A 181 4.96 -15.30 21.86
CA ALA A 181 3.79 -15.88 21.16
C ALA A 181 2.49 -15.92 21.99
N GLN A 182 2.56 -15.58 23.29
CA GLN A 182 1.42 -15.52 24.21
C GLN A 182 0.76 -14.13 24.27
N VAL A 183 1.39 -13.09 23.72
CA VAL A 183 0.78 -11.76 23.63
C VAL A 183 -0.08 -11.74 22.37
N ARG A 184 -1.33 -12.15 22.51
CA ARG A 184 -2.37 -11.87 21.51
C ARG A 184 -2.62 -10.37 21.52
N ASN A 185 -2.46 -9.73 20.36
CA ASN A 185 -3.05 -8.42 20.13
C ASN A 185 -4.58 -8.60 20.16
N ASP A 186 -5.19 -8.24 21.28
CA ASP A 186 -6.63 -8.31 21.55
C ASP A 186 -7.39 -7.09 21.02
N LEU A 187 -6.68 -6.16 20.39
CA LEU A 187 -7.27 -5.11 19.57
C LEU A 187 -7.90 -5.72 18.32
N SER A 188 -9.07 -5.18 17.95
CA SER A 188 -9.76 -5.56 16.72
C SER A 188 -8.80 -5.45 15.54
N VAL A 189 -8.62 -6.56 14.82
CA VAL A 189 -7.79 -6.64 13.61
C VAL A 189 -8.15 -5.44 12.70
N PRO A 190 -7.24 -4.47 12.51
CA PRO A 190 -7.42 -3.48 11.45
C PRO A 190 -7.55 -4.25 10.15
N HIS A 191 -8.38 -3.79 9.21
CA HIS A 191 -8.61 -4.52 7.95
C HIS A 191 -7.34 -4.69 7.08
N GLY A 192 -6.17 -4.22 7.54
CA GLY A 192 -4.84 -4.67 7.13
C GLY A 192 -3.93 -4.82 8.37
N GLY A 193 -3.82 -6.04 8.89
CA GLY A 193 -2.95 -6.35 10.03
C GLY A 193 -1.52 -6.61 9.60
N GLY A 194 -0.70 -5.56 9.61
CA GLY A 194 0.76 -5.63 9.49
C GLY A 194 1.34 -4.23 9.61
N VAL A 195 2.33 -4.04 10.50
CA VAL A 195 3.15 -2.83 10.44
C VAL A 195 4.00 -2.96 9.19
N LEU A 196 3.77 -2.06 8.23
CA LEU A 196 4.60 -1.90 7.04
C LEU A 196 5.90 -1.23 7.51
N PRO A 197 7.07 -1.88 7.49
CA PRO A 197 8.31 -1.18 7.75
C PRO A 197 8.77 -0.50 6.48
N GLY A 198 9.28 0.71 6.68
CA GLY A 198 9.89 1.48 5.63
C GLY A 198 11.24 0.88 5.23
N THR A 199 11.63 1.16 3.99
CA THR A 199 13.03 1.11 3.59
C THR A 199 13.77 2.14 4.42
N HIS A 200 14.45 1.70 5.47
CA HIS A 200 15.59 2.49 5.92
C HIS A 200 16.60 2.45 4.79
N ASP A 201 16.92 3.64 4.29
CA ASP A 201 18.15 3.89 3.57
C ASP A 201 19.30 3.22 4.33
N LEU A 202 20.02 2.33 3.65
CA LEU A 202 21.24 1.74 4.20
C LEU A 202 22.32 2.82 4.44
N GLY A 203 22.04 4.11 4.22
CA GLY A 203 22.75 5.25 4.80
C GLY A 203 22.88 5.24 6.33
N ILE A 204 22.12 4.40 7.07
CA ILE A 204 22.46 4.07 8.47
C ILE A 204 23.82 3.34 8.60
N LEU A 205 24.30 2.78 7.49
CA LEU A 205 25.60 2.14 7.32
C LEU A 205 26.65 3.07 6.69
N ASP A 206 26.31 4.32 6.34
CA ASP A 206 27.28 5.31 5.82
C ASP A 206 28.35 5.66 6.89
N SER A 207 28.06 5.36 8.15
CA SER A 207 28.98 5.41 9.30
C SER A 207 29.63 4.06 9.64
N MET A 208 29.61 3.06 8.74
CA MET A 208 30.29 1.77 8.96
C MET A 208 31.82 1.88 9.02
N SER A 209 32.43 2.99 8.60
CA SER A 209 33.85 3.26 8.89
C SER A 209 34.12 3.38 10.40
N ASP A 210 33.14 3.81 11.19
CA ASP A 210 33.26 3.91 12.65
C ASP A 210 33.03 2.56 13.36
N LEU A 211 32.65 1.52 12.61
CA LEU A 211 32.49 0.14 13.12
C LEU A 211 33.74 -0.72 12.94
N GLU A 212 34.79 -0.19 12.29
CA GLU A 212 36.08 -0.85 12.20
C GLU A 212 36.66 -1.01 13.62
N ASN A 213 36.81 -2.26 14.09
CA ASN A 213 37.23 -2.65 15.45
C ASN A 213 36.17 -2.56 16.56
N THR A 214 34.87 -2.44 16.25
CA THR A 214 33.84 -2.59 17.30
C THR A 214 33.69 -4.05 17.77
N PRO A 215 33.60 -4.31 19.09
CA PRO A 215 33.36 -5.66 19.62
C PRO A 215 32.01 -6.23 19.15
N TRP A 216 31.96 -7.55 18.95
CA TRP A 216 30.75 -8.29 18.52
C TRP A 216 29.50 -7.98 19.36
N GLU A 217 29.67 -7.68 20.66
CA GLU A 217 28.58 -7.30 21.56
C GLU A 217 27.88 -5.98 21.17
N LYS A 218 28.58 -5.04 20.53
CA LYS A 218 27.97 -3.80 20.00
C LYS A 218 27.27 -4.05 18.67
N PHE A 219 27.76 -4.98 17.84
CA PHE A 219 27.03 -5.44 16.65
C PHE A 219 25.72 -6.14 17.01
N GLY A 220 25.71 -6.93 18.10
CA GLY A 220 24.50 -7.54 18.65
C GLY A 220 23.47 -6.53 19.18
N ARG A 221 23.83 -5.25 19.36
CA ARG A 221 22.85 -4.19 19.72
C ARG A 221 22.10 -3.65 18.51
N LEU A 222 22.69 -3.71 17.31
CA LEU A 222 22.00 -3.34 16.05
C LEU A 222 20.83 -4.30 15.73
N THR A 223 20.87 -5.52 16.27
CA THR A 223 19.80 -6.52 16.14
C THR A 223 18.87 -6.56 17.35
N SER A 224 19.11 -5.72 18.36
CA SER A 224 18.31 -5.66 19.59
C SER A 224 17.12 -4.73 19.40
N VAL A 225 15.91 -5.28 19.55
CA VAL A 225 14.63 -4.57 19.50
C VAL A 225 14.55 -3.40 20.50
N ASN A 226 15.33 -3.45 21.59
CA ASN A 226 15.31 -2.45 22.65
C ASN A 226 16.06 -1.15 22.31
N ASP A 227 16.96 -1.18 21.33
CA ASP A 227 17.76 -0.01 20.91
C ASP A 227 17.35 0.51 19.53
N LEU A 228 16.40 -0.15 18.85
CA LEU A 228 15.78 0.41 17.66
C LEU A 228 14.86 1.56 18.10
N PRO A 229 15.04 2.80 17.61
CA PRO A 229 14.06 3.86 17.80
C PRO A 229 12.79 3.45 17.05
N LEU A 230 11.94 2.67 17.71
CA LEU A 230 10.66 2.24 17.19
C LEU A 230 9.78 3.49 17.02
N ILE A 231 9.06 3.51 15.90
CA ILE A 231 8.24 4.62 15.43
C ILE A 231 7.27 5.02 16.54
N GLY A 232 7.40 6.26 16.99
CA GLY A 232 6.79 6.76 18.22
C GLY A 232 7.76 6.59 19.39
N GLY A 233 8.67 7.56 19.58
CA GLY A 233 9.39 7.67 20.84
C GLY A 233 8.44 7.53 22.03
N ASP A 234 8.94 7.09 23.18
CA ASP A 234 8.28 6.58 24.41
C ASP A 234 6.91 7.19 24.85
N GLN A 235 6.49 8.30 24.24
CA GLN A 235 5.22 9.02 24.38
C GLN A 235 4.15 8.66 23.32
N GLY A 236 4.48 7.95 22.24
CA GLY A 236 3.63 7.82 21.04
C GLY A 236 2.88 6.50 20.88
N ILE A 237 3.12 5.49 21.72
CA ILE A 237 2.30 4.28 21.70
C ILE A 237 0.94 4.66 22.28
N ALA A 238 -0.06 4.77 21.40
CA ALA A 238 -1.45 4.96 21.78
C ALA A 238 -1.85 3.88 22.79
N ARG A 239 -1.86 4.24 24.07
CA ARG A 239 -2.59 3.51 25.09
C ARG A 239 -4.06 3.83 24.88
N ALA A 240 -4.77 2.90 24.23
CA ALA A 240 -6.21 2.75 24.36
C ALA A 240 -6.46 1.42 25.08
#